data_AF-A0A1A9AKY4-F1
#
_entry.id   AF-A0A1A9AKY4-F1
#
_cell.length_a   1.000
_cell.length_b   1.000
_cell.length_c   1.000
_cell.angle_alpha   90.00
_cell.angle_beta   90.00
_cell.angle_gamma   90.00
#
_symmetry.space_group_name_H-M   'P 1'
#
loop_
_entity.id
_entity.type
_entity.pdbx_description
1 polymer ?
#
loop_
_entity_poly.entity_id
_entity_poly.type
_entity_poly.pdbx_seq_one_letter_code
_entity_poly.pdbx_strand_id
1 'polypeptide(L)'
;MPTSEKFTYDELENNHAFLKNLTFSKIYGEFNNKTKFDVNGKTYCEAIKDILQVGSYDDDLLLSFCNILYKIIVHVNGISNDHFEEIPKDDQMYCVCLKYWLYDQIGNIGAKNLGASDIFENYQNNIKSKAKQDASNPCTFSVLKWEEIDKLRSIYAFILIYYRNINTFYGERNMPCKYLNYFGKGLKAYYESLSECSNEKEGDNYCKEFNEFKNIYGLDEIYWETTKEYEKYSYYRNDSEQCALKIESHNNPLHLSYWYNEEKLHLSNQPIDFHKSTIISASSALGATAGISAFLIYLFKFTNIRSLFGHGKQQDNTMFLNMEEESHDFTFPVSDSKHTNFGNNQYNISYLSVDNS
;
A
#
# COMPACT_ATOMS: atom_id res chain seq x y z
N MET A 1 19.84 -14.95 -10.36
CA MET A 1 18.41 -14.97 -9.97
C MET A 1 18.30 -14.32 -8.61
N PRO A 2 17.57 -13.22 -8.40
CA PRO A 2 17.32 -12.77 -7.04
C PRO A 2 16.31 -13.74 -6.43
N THR A 3 16.82 -14.59 -5.53
CA THR A 3 16.06 -15.42 -4.59
C THR A 3 14.84 -14.66 -4.08
N SER A 4 13.65 -15.27 -4.15
CA SER A 4 12.40 -14.63 -3.73
C SER A 4 12.55 -14.09 -2.32
N GLU A 5 12.35 -12.79 -2.15
CA GLU A 5 12.21 -12.13 -0.85
C GLU A 5 10.83 -12.50 -0.28
N LYS A 6 10.65 -13.78 0.01
CA LYS A 6 9.45 -14.28 0.67
C LYS A 6 9.66 -14.10 2.17
N PHE A 7 8.79 -13.29 2.75
CA PHE A 7 8.57 -13.21 4.19
C PHE A 7 7.06 -13.30 4.41
N THR A 8 6.68 -13.75 5.60
CA THR A 8 5.27 -13.77 6.04
C THR A 8 4.95 -12.45 6.71
N TYR A 9 3.67 -12.09 6.78
CA TYR A 9 3.31 -10.90 7.56
C TYR A 9 3.75 -11.02 9.03
N ASP A 10 3.63 -12.21 9.63
CA ASP A 10 4.10 -12.48 10.99
C ASP A 10 5.61 -12.21 11.15
N GLU A 11 6.46 -12.55 10.18
CA GLU A 11 7.89 -12.22 10.22
C GLU A 11 8.11 -10.70 10.26
N LEU A 12 7.39 -9.98 9.40
CA LEU A 12 7.49 -8.52 9.31
C LEU A 12 7.02 -7.86 10.63
N GLU A 13 5.85 -8.24 11.14
CA GLU A 13 5.29 -7.71 12.39
C GLU A 13 6.19 -7.97 13.61
N ASN A 14 6.74 -9.19 13.72
CA ASN A 14 7.62 -9.55 14.82
C ASN A 14 8.92 -8.73 14.85
N ASN A 15 9.43 -8.32 13.69
CA ASN A 15 10.63 -7.50 13.58
C ASN A 15 10.37 -6.00 13.77
N HIS A 16 9.10 -5.56 13.67
CA HIS A 16 8.74 -4.15 13.66
C HIS A 16 7.49 -3.89 14.51
N ALA A 17 7.70 -3.62 15.80
CA ALA A 17 6.65 -3.52 16.81
C ALA A 17 5.58 -2.46 16.49
N PHE A 18 5.92 -1.39 15.76
CA PHE A 18 4.96 -0.37 15.35
C PHE A 18 3.81 -0.94 14.51
N LEU A 19 4.05 -2.04 13.78
CA LEU A 19 3.04 -2.67 12.95
C LEU A 19 1.88 -3.20 13.78
N LYS A 20 2.09 -3.64 15.03
CA LYS A 20 1.02 -4.15 15.91
C LYS A 20 -0.11 -3.14 16.16
N ASN A 21 0.19 -1.86 16.01
CA ASN A 21 -0.79 -0.79 16.20
C ASN A 21 -1.67 -0.54 14.98
N LEU A 22 -1.28 -1.05 13.80
CA LEU A 22 -2.08 -0.89 12.59
C LEU A 22 -3.40 -1.65 12.71
N THR A 23 -4.49 -1.05 12.23
CA THR A 23 -5.81 -1.71 12.20
C THR A 23 -5.75 -3.04 11.44
N PHE A 24 -4.98 -3.10 10.34
CA PHE A 24 -4.72 -4.33 9.60
C PHE A 24 -4.16 -5.45 10.50
N SER A 25 -3.16 -5.14 11.33
CA SER A 25 -2.52 -6.11 12.23
C SER A 25 -3.46 -6.64 13.29
N LYS A 26 -4.31 -5.78 13.85
CA LYS A 26 -5.32 -6.19 14.83
C LYS A 26 -6.28 -7.21 14.21
N ILE A 27 -6.76 -6.94 12.99
CA ILE A 27 -7.62 -7.87 12.24
C ILE A 27 -6.87 -9.18 11.91
N TYR A 28 -5.66 -9.08 11.38
CA TYR A 28 -4.84 -10.24 11.02
C TYR A 28 -4.52 -11.11 12.25
N GLY A 29 -4.26 -10.51 13.40
CA GLY A 29 -4.07 -11.19 14.68
C GLY A 29 -5.34 -11.92 15.16
N GLU A 30 -6.52 -11.29 15.00
CA GLU A 30 -7.81 -11.94 15.29
C GLU A 30 -8.07 -13.17 14.39
N PHE A 31 -7.60 -13.14 13.14
CA PHE A 31 -7.70 -14.27 12.22
C PHE A 31 -6.78 -15.43 12.62
N ASN A 32 -5.56 -15.13 13.06
CA ASN A 32 -4.60 -16.14 13.50
C ASN A 32 -4.92 -16.73 14.89
N ASN A 33 -5.76 -16.07 15.69
CA ASN A 33 -6.09 -16.54 17.02
C ASN A 33 -7.14 -17.67 17.01
N LYS A 34 -6.66 -18.91 16.84
CA LYS A 34 -7.50 -20.13 16.87
C LYS A 34 -8.27 -20.34 18.18
N THR A 35 -7.84 -19.74 19.29
CA THR A 35 -8.56 -19.85 20.58
C THR A 35 -9.85 -19.02 20.61
N LYS A 36 -9.94 -18.00 19.74
CA LYS A 36 -11.12 -17.16 19.55
C LYS A 36 -11.97 -17.61 18.35
N PHE A 37 -11.86 -18.88 17.96
CA PHE A 37 -12.72 -19.43 16.92
C PHE A 37 -14.13 -19.62 17.45
N ASP A 38 -15.10 -19.28 16.61
CA ASP A 38 -16.51 -19.43 16.96
C ASP A 38 -16.87 -20.92 17.02
N VAL A 39 -17.51 -21.36 18.11
CA VAL A 39 -17.87 -22.77 18.33
C VAL A 39 -18.89 -23.26 17.29
N ASN A 40 -19.88 -22.43 16.95
CA ASN A 40 -20.85 -22.75 15.91
C ASN A 40 -20.17 -22.72 14.55
N GLY A 41 -19.35 -21.68 14.28
CA GLY A 41 -18.55 -21.59 13.08
C GLY A 41 -17.73 -22.86 12.84
N LYS A 42 -17.02 -23.36 13.86
CA LYS A 42 -16.22 -24.60 13.77
C LYS A 42 -17.08 -25.80 13.39
N THR A 43 -18.20 -25.98 14.08
CA THR A 43 -19.14 -27.08 13.83
C THR A 43 -19.69 -27.04 12.39
N TYR A 44 -20.04 -25.85 11.91
CA TYR A 44 -20.54 -25.66 10.54
C TYR A 44 -19.45 -25.92 9.50
N CYS A 45 -18.23 -25.45 9.73
CA CYS A 45 -17.11 -25.65 8.82
C CYS A 45 -16.72 -27.12 8.69
N GLU A 46 -16.74 -27.89 9.78
CA GLU A 46 -16.53 -29.34 9.76
C GLU A 46 -17.62 -30.04 8.93
N ALA A 47 -18.89 -29.69 9.13
CA ALA A 47 -19.98 -30.25 8.34
C ALA A 47 -19.89 -29.90 6.84
N ILE A 48 -19.44 -28.68 6.50
CA ILE A 48 -19.23 -28.26 5.11
C ILE A 48 -18.09 -29.04 4.47
N LYS A 49 -16.99 -29.24 5.20
CA LYS A 49 -15.85 -30.04 4.74
C LYS A 49 -16.28 -31.45 4.33
N ASP A 50 -17.10 -32.10 5.17
CA ASP A 50 -17.62 -33.44 4.91
C ASP A 50 -18.50 -33.49 3.65
N ILE A 51 -19.32 -32.45 3.43
CA ILE A 51 -20.20 -32.32 2.25
C ILE A 51 -19.36 -32.13 0.97
N LEU A 52 -18.37 -31.24 1.03
CA LEU A 52 -17.53 -30.92 -0.13
C LEU A 52 -16.54 -32.05 -0.47
N GLN A 53 -16.40 -33.06 0.40
CA GLN A 53 -15.46 -34.17 0.25
C GLN A 53 -14.06 -33.69 -0.12
N VAL A 54 -13.66 -32.56 0.46
CA VAL A 54 -12.32 -32.03 0.24
C VAL A 54 -11.33 -33.10 0.71
N GLY A 55 -10.42 -33.51 -0.18
CA GLY A 55 -9.33 -34.42 0.19
C GLY A 55 -8.46 -33.86 1.31
N SER A 56 -7.36 -34.53 1.67
CA SER A 56 -6.47 -34.14 2.78
C SER A 56 -5.65 -32.85 2.53
N TYR A 57 -6.13 -31.91 1.72
CA TYR A 57 -5.46 -30.64 1.48
C TYR A 57 -5.64 -29.72 2.68
N ASP A 58 -4.53 -29.36 3.33
CA ASP A 58 -4.39 -28.40 4.44
C ASP A 58 -5.70 -28.06 5.17
N ASP A 59 -6.28 -29.07 5.82
CA ASP A 59 -7.54 -29.00 6.56
C ASP A 59 -7.59 -27.81 7.53
N ASP A 60 -6.45 -27.54 8.16
CA ASP A 60 -6.26 -26.44 9.08
C ASP A 60 -6.48 -25.07 8.43
N LEU A 61 -6.01 -24.86 7.19
CA LEU A 61 -6.22 -23.61 6.45
C LEU A 61 -7.70 -23.43 6.12
N LEU A 62 -8.34 -24.48 5.60
CA LEU A 62 -9.74 -24.44 5.18
C LEU A 62 -10.69 -24.20 6.36
N LEU A 63 -10.48 -24.91 7.46
CA LEU A 63 -11.27 -24.72 8.68
C LEU A 63 -11.04 -23.33 9.29
N SER A 64 -9.80 -22.84 9.27
CA SER A 64 -9.49 -21.48 9.76
C SER A 64 -10.17 -20.42 8.89
N PHE A 65 -10.00 -20.51 7.56
CA PHE A 65 -10.66 -19.62 6.60
C PHE A 65 -12.19 -19.58 6.82
N CYS A 66 -12.81 -20.76 6.88
CA CYS A 66 -14.26 -20.87 7.03
C CYS A 66 -14.74 -20.28 8.37
N ASN A 67 -14.01 -20.53 9.48
CA ASN A 67 -14.36 -19.98 10.78
C ASN A 67 -14.23 -18.45 10.80
N ILE A 68 -13.16 -17.91 10.21
CA ILE A 68 -12.95 -16.47 10.09
C ILE A 68 -14.08 -15.84 9.25
N LEU A 69 -14.43 -16.44 8.11
CA LEU A 69 -15.52 -15.96 7.27
C LEU A 69 -16.86 -15.97 8.03
N TYR A 70 -17.14 -17.02 8.79
CA TYR A 70 -18.32 -17.07 9.66
C TYR A 70 -18.32 -15.93 10.68
N LYS A 71 -17.20 -15.68 11.37
CA LYS A 71 -17.04 -14.56 12.33
C LYS A 71 -17.37 -13.22 11.67
N ILE A 72 -16.84 -12.97 10.47
CA ILE A 72 -17.11 -11.74 9.71
C ILE A 72 -18.60 -11.64 9.38
N ILE A 73 -19.23 -12.71 8.88
CA ILE A 73 -20.65 -12.72 8.54
C ILE A 73 -21.51 -12.39 9.77
N VAL A 74 -21.29 -13.05 10.91
CA VAL A 74 -22.11 -12.79 12.11
C VAL A 74 -21.89 -11.38 12.68
N HIS A 75 -20.66 -10.88 12.63
CA HIS A 75 -20.33 -9.53 13.11
C HIS A 75 -20.93 -8.44 12.22
N VAL A 76 -20.72 -8.52 10.90
CA VAL A 76 -21.21 -7.55 9.91
C VAL A 76 -22.75 -7.49 9.94
N ASN A 77 -23.42 -8.64 10.04
CA ASN A 77 -24.88 -8.69 10.10
C ASN A 77 -25.47 -8.37 11.49
N GLY A 78 -24.63 -8.04 12.50
CA GLY A 78 -25.09 -7.74 13.86
C GLY A 78 -25.76 -8.92 14.57
N ILE A 79 -25.41 -10.14 14.17
CA ILE A 79 -25.91 -11.39 14.77
C ILE A 79 -25.17 -11.67 16.08
N SER A 80 -23.87 -11.38 16.13
CA SER A 80 -23.04 -11.46 17.33
C SER A 80 -22.05 -10.29 17.32
N ASN A 81 -21.75 -9.76 18.51
CA ASN A 81 -20.71 -8.75 18.72
C ASN A 81 -19.50 -9.33 19.48
N ASP A 82 -19.42 -10.65 19.62
CA ASP A 82 -18.37 -11.34 20.41
C ASP A 82 -17.01 -11.38 19.68
N HIS A 83 -16.97 -10.84 18.46
CA HIS A 83 -15.83 -10.87 17.56
C HIS A 83 -15.45 -9.44 17.14
N PHE A 84 -14.16 -9.22 16.93
CA PHE A 84 -13.60 -7.93 16.47
C PHE A 84 -13.88 -6.75 17.41
N GLU A 85 -13.87 -7.00 18.72
CA GLU A 85 -13.89 -5.93 19.73
C GLU A 85 -12.77 -4.90 19.44
N GLU A 86 -13.08 -3.61 19.59
CA GLU A 86 -12.17 -2.49 19.33
C GLU A 86 -11.77 -2.25 17.87
N ILE A 87 -12.34 -3.00 16.92
CA ILE A 87 -12.13 -2.77 15.48
C ILE A 87 -13.40 -2.13 14.89
N PRO A 88 -13.28 -1.00 14.16
CA PRO A 88 -14.43 -0.39 13.51
C PRO A 88 -15.17 -1.38 12.62
N LYS A 89 -16.51 -1.34 12.70
CA LYS A 89 -17.37 -2.18 11.87
C LYS A 89 -17.35 -1.69 10.42
N ASP A 90 -16.40 -2.20 9.66
CA ASP A 90 -16.23 -1.96 8.23
C ASP A 90 -16.14 -3.32 7.52
N ASP A 91 -17.24 -3.70 6.88
CA ASP A 91 -17.40 -5.00 6.23
C ASP A 91 -16.43 -5.20 5.06
N GLN A 92 -16.16 -4.15 4.30
CA GLN A 92 -15.22 -4.17 3.18
C GLN A 92 -13.77 -4.36 3.67
N MET A 93 -13.40 -3.70 4.77
CA MET A 93 -12.06 -3.85 5.36
C MET A 93 -11.80 -5.29 5.83
N TYR A 94 -12.76 -5.92 6.53
CA TYR A 94 -12.61 -7.31 7.00
C TYR A 94 -12.39 -8.28 5.84
N CYS A 95 -13.14 -8.13 4.75
CA CYS A 95 -13.05 -9.01 3.59
C CYS A 95 -11.72 -8.87 2.85
N VAL A 96 -11.25 -7.64 2.66
CA VAL A 96 -9.95 -7.40 2.04
C VAL A 96 -8.81 -7.95 2.91
N CYS A 97 -8.89 -7.78 4.23
CA CYS A 97 -7.93 -8.39 5.16
C CYS A 97 -7.96 -9.92 5.09
N LEU A 98 -9.16 -10.53 4.98
CA LEU A 98 -9.30 -11.99 4.86
C LEU A 98 -8.70 -12.50 3.54
N LYS A 99 -8.91 -11.79 2.43
CA LYS A 99 -8.26 -12.12 1.15
C LYS A 99 -6.75 -12.09 1.26
N TYR A 100 -6.18 -11.02 1.83
CA TYR A 100 -4.74 -10.95 2.07
C TYR A 100 -4.25 -12.10 2.96
N TRP A 101 -4.91 -12.34 4.10
CA TRP A 101 -4.56 -13.42 5.02
C TRP A 101 -4.55 -14.76 4.30
N LEU A 102 -5.60 -15.07 3.54
CA LEU A 102 -5.71 -16.31 2.81
C LEU A 102 -4.56 -16.49 1.81
N TYR A 103 -4.27 -15.46 1.02
CA TYR A 103 -3.21 -15.49 0.01
C TYR A 103 -1.81 -15.60 0.63
N ASP A 104 -1.61 -14.98 1.79
CA ASP A 104 -0.38 -15.13 2.56
C ASP A 104 -0.22 -16.57 3.06
N GLN A 105 -1.26 -17.15 3.67
CA GLN A 105 -1.24 -18.54 4.13
C GLN A 105 -0.98 -19.54 2.99
N ILE A 106 -1.67 -19.41 1.85
CA ILE A 106 -1.45 -20.26 0.66
C ILE A 106 0.01 -20.17 0.19
N GLY A 107 0.56 -18.95 0.14
CA GLY A 107 1.94 -18.72 -0.25
C GLY A 107 2.96 -19.35 0.71
N ASN A 108 2.65 -19.35 2.01
CA ASN A 108 3.52 -19.82 3.08
C ASN A 108 3.58 -21.36 3.13
N ILE A 109 2.45 -22.04 3.00
CA ILE A 109 2.39 -23.52 2.96
C ILE A 109 2.74 -24.07 1.57
N GLY A 110 2.85 -23.22 0.55
CA GLY A 110 3.21 -23.61 -0.81
C GLY A 110 2.09 -24.30 -1.58
N ALA A 111 0.86 -24.27 -1.08
CA ALA A 111 -0.31 -24.91 -1.68
C ALA A 111 -0.91 -24.11 -2.85
N LYS A 112 -0.06 -23.75 -3.82
CA LYS A 112 -0.41 -22.87 -4.96
C LYS A 112 -1.65 -23.34 -5.75
N ASN A 113 -1.87 -24.65 -5.80
CA ASN A 113 -3.01 -25.24 -6.49
C ASN A 113 -4.34 -24.95 -5.78
N LEU A 114 -4.34 -24.69 -4.46
CA LEU A 114 -5.54 -24.29 -3.71
C LEU A 114 -6.07 -22.94 -4.17
N GLY A 115 -5.17 -22.01 -4.52
CA GLY A 115 -5.56 -20.70 -5.01
C GLY A 115 -6.42 -20.75 -6.28
N ALA A 116 -6.14 -21.72 -7.14
CA ALA A 116 -6.88 -21.97 -8.39
C ALA A 116 -8.07 -22.91 -8.24
N SER A 117 -8.41 -23.31 -7.02
CA SER A 117 -9.58 -24.14 -6.76
C SER A 117 -10.79 -23.28 -6.42
N ASP A 118 -11.98 -23.77 -6.74
CA ASP A 118 -13.27 -23.20 -6.35
C ASP A 118 -13.61 -23.44 -4.87
N ILE A 119 -12.67 -24.01 -4.10
CA ILE A 119 -12.91 -24.44 -2.73
C ILE A 119 -13.35 -23.29 -1.82
N PHE A 120 -12.70 -22.12 -1.94
CA PHE A 120 -12.98 -20.97 -1.10
C PHE A 120 -14.34 -20.33 -1.45
N GLU A 121 -14.68 -20.31 -2.73
CA GLU A 121 -16.01 -19.91 -3.21
C GLU A 121 -17.10 -20.90 -2.71
N ASN A 122 -16.82 -22.20 -2.72
CA ASN A 122 -17.73 -23.22 -2.21
C ASN A 122 -17.94 -23.09 -0.69
N TYR A 123 -16.89 -22.88 0.10
CA TYR A 123 -17.02 -22.60 1.54
C TYR A 123 -17.83 -21.34 1.79
N GLN A 124 -17.55 -20.26 1.04
CA GLN A 124 -18.29 -19.00 1.11
C GLN A 124 -19.79 -19.19 0.91
N ASN A 125 -20.18 -19.92 -0.13
CA ASN A 125 -21.58 -20.16 -0.47
C ASN A 125 -22.30 -21.01 0.59
N ASN A 126 -21.61 -22.00 1.15
CA ASN A 126 -22.20 -22.90 2.14
C ASN A 126 -22.30 -22.26 3.53
N ILE A 127 -21.27 -21.53 4.00
CA ILE A 127 -21.22 -20.98 5.36
C ILE A 127 -22.24 -19.86 5.57
N LYS A 128 -22.52 -19.06 4.53
CA LYS A 128 -23.55 -18.00 4.55
C LYS A 128 -24.90 -18.55 5.02
N SER A 129 -25.33 -19.68 4.47
CA SER A 129 -26.60 -20.32 4.80
C SER A 129 -26.70 -20.79 6.26
N LYS A 130 -25.56 -20.99 6.94
CA LYS A 130 -25.47 -21.45 8.32
C LYS A 130 -25.55 -20.32 9.35
N ALA A 131 -25.20 -19.09 8.97
CA ALA A 131 -25.28 -17.94 9.87
C ALA A 131 -26.73 -17.49 10.09
N LYS A 132 -27.46 -17.19 9.00
CA LYS A 132 -28.90 -16.89 8.97
C LYS A 132 -29.36 -16.95 7.51
N GLN A 133 -30.61 -17.36 7.28
CA GLN A 133 -31.17 -17.54 5.93
C GLN A 133 -30.98 -16.32 5.01
N ASP A 134 -31.11 -15.11 5.56
CA ASP A 134 -30.98 -13.85 4.82
C ASP A 134 -29.73 -13.03 5.21
N ALA A 135 -28.74 -13.65 5.86
CA ALA A 135 -27.49 -12.94 6.18
C ALA A 135 -26.80 -12.54 4.87
N SER A 136 -26.41 -11.26 4.76
CA SER A 136 -25.51 -10.84 3.68
C SER A 136 -24.14 -11.46 3.91
N ASN A 137 -23.49 -11.91 2.85
CA ASN A 137 -22.08 -12.27 2.93
C ASN A 137 -21.27 -11.09 2.37
N PRO A 138 -20.46 -10.40 3.20
CA PRO A 138 -19.74 -9.22 2.75
C PRO A 138 -18.54 -9.57 1.87
N CYS A 139 -18.06 -10.82 1.87
CA CYS A 139 -16.82 -11.20 1.20
C CYS A 139 -17.07 -12.03 -0.04
N THR A 140 -16.49 -11.64 -1.18
CA THR A 140 -16.55 -12.42 -2.43
C THR A 140 -15.17 -12.92 -2.82
N PHE A 141 -15.03 -14.22 -3.04
CA PHE A 141 -13.80 -14.88 -3.50
C PHE A 141 -14.00 -15.43 -4.90
N SER A 142 -13.11 -15.04 -5.82
CA SER A 142 -13.09 -15.57 -7.18
C SER A 142 -12.04 -16.67 -7.31
N VAL A 143 -12.22 -17.56 -8.29
CA VAL A 143 -11.18 -18.53 -8.66
C VAL A 143 -10.05 -17.81 -9.39
N LEU A 144 -8.82 -17.89 -8.87
CA LEU A 144 -7.66 -17.14 -9.37
C LEU A 144 -6.45 -18.05 -9.59
N LYS A 145 -5.62 -17.75 -10.58
CA LYS A 145 -4.31 -18.40 -10.72
C LYS A 145 -3.38 -17.97 -9.60
N TRP A 146 -2.40 -18.81 -9.27
CA TRP A 146 -1.39 -18.46 -8.26
C TRP A 146 -0.66 -17.14 -8.56
N GLU A 147 -0.35 -16.87 -9.82
CA GLU A 147 0.31 -15.62 -10.25
C GLU A 147 -0.56 -14.39 -9.97
N GLU A 148 -1.87 -14.52 -10.18
CA GLU A 148 -2.87 -13.49 -9.89
C GLU A 148 -3.01 -13.27 -8.39
N ILE A 149 -3.02 -14.34 -7.60
CA ILE A 149 -3.03 -14.32 -6.13
C ILE A 149 -1.78 -13.64 -5.57
N ASP A 150 -0.59 -14.01 -6.06
CA ASP A 150 0.67 -13.42 -5.61
C ASP A 150 0.72 -11.92 -5.96
N LYS A 151 0.19 -11.56 -7.14
CA LYS A 151 0.04 -10.17 -7.58
C LYS A 151 -0.91 -9.39 -6.66
N LEU A 152 -2.14 -9.88 -6.43
CA LEU A 152 -3.11 -9.25 -5.50
C LEU A 152 -2.53 -9.14 -4.08
N ARG A 153 -1.90 -10.19 -3.57
CA ARG A 153 -1.26 -10.18 -2.26
C ARG A 153 -0.24 -9.06 -2.13
N SER A 154 0.60 -8.85 -3.14
CA SER A 154 1.57 -7.76 -3.15
C SER A 154 0.92 -6.38 -3.17
N ILE A 155 -0.17 -6.22 -3.94
CA ILE A 155 -0.95 -4.97 -4.01
C ILE A 155 -1.59 -4.65 -2.65
N TYR A 156 -2.23 -5.65 -2.04
CA TYR A 156 -2.86 -5.52 -0.74
C TYR A 156 -1.83 -5.18 0.35
N ALA A 157 -0.67 -5.83 0.36
CA ALA A 157 0.40 -5.45 1.28
C ALA A 157 0.83 -3.99 1.09
N PHE A 158 1.06 -3.57 -0.15
CA PHE A 158 1.46 -2.19 -0.43
C PHE A 158 0.42 -1.19 0.08
N ILE A 159 -0.86 -1.39 -0.23
CA ILE A 159 -1.89 -0.41 0.14
C ILE A 159 -2.26 -0.47 1.63
N LEU A 160 -2.59 -1.67 2.14
CA LEU A 160 -3.14 -1.85 3.49
C LEU A 160 -2.10 -1.63 4.58
N ILE A 161 -0.87 -2.04 4.32
CA ILE A 161 0.21 -2.00 5.31
C ILE A 161 1.03 -0.74 5.10
N TYR A 162 1.51 -0.45 3.89
CA TYR A 162 2.47 0.63 3.66
C TYR A 162 1.82 1.99 3.35
N TYR A 163 1.11 2.11 2.22
CA TYR A 163 0.60 3.38 1.68
C TYR A 163 -0.35 4.10 2.65
N ARG A 164 -1.33 3.38 3.20
CA ARG A 164 -2.29 3.98 4.15
C ARG A 164 -1.68 4.37 5.49
N ASN A 165 -0.50 3.86 5.81
CA ASN A 165 0.19 4.12 7.07
C ASN A 165 1.51 4.87 6.84
N ILE A 166 1.59 5.66 5.76
CA ILE A 166 2.84 6.24 5.29
C ILE A 166 3.54 7.11 6.34
N ASN A 167 2.78 7.84 7.16
CA ASN A 167 3.32 8.66 8.24
C ASN A 167 4.01 7.82 9.32
N THR A 168 3.43 6.66 9.65
CA THR A 168 4.05 5.69 10.56
C THR A 168 5.34 5.17 9.95
N PHE A 169 5.33 4.74 8.69
CA PHE A 169 6.54 4.27 8.00
C PHE A 169 7.61 5.35 7.84
N TYR A 170 7.22 6.60 7.66
CA TYR A 170 8.15 7.73 7.58
C TYR A 170 8.83 8.02 8.92
N GLY A 171 8.11 7.88 10.03
CA GLY A 171 8.67 8.02 11.38
C GLY A 171 9.64 6.90 11.77
N GLU A 172 9.48 5.72 11.18
CA GLU A 172 10.27 4.53 11.47
C GLU A 172 11.59 4.53 10.70
N ARG A 173 12.67 4.81 11.43
CA ARG A 173 14.02 4.80 10.87
C ARG A 173 14.53 3.35 10.79
N ASN A 174 15.22 3.02 9.70
CA ASN A 174 15.95 1.77 9.51
C ASN A 174 15.12 0.54 9.11
N MET A 175 14.02 0.70 8.35
CA MET A 175 13.38 -0.46 7.73
C MET A 175 14.30 -1.06 6.64
N PRO A 176 14.64 -2.36 6.72
CA PRO A 176 15.44 -3.01 5.68
C PRO A 176 14.85 -2.88 4.28
N CYS A 177 15.70 -2.64 3.29
CA CYS A 177 15.32 -2.47 1.90
C CYS A 177 14.59 -3.69 1.33
N LYS A 178 14.77 -4.89 1.88
CA LYS A 178 13.98 -6.08 1.50
C LYS A 178 12.47 -5.86 1.66
N TYR A 179 12.05 -5.19 2.72
CA TYR A 179 10.65 -4.93 3.02
C TYR A 179 10.12 -3.79 2.14
N LEU A 180 10.88 -2.70 2.03
CA LEU A 180 10.54 -1.58 1.15
C LEU A 180 10.47 -2.00 -0.33
N ASN A 181 11.36 -2.89 -0.77
CA ASN A 181 11.33 -3.46 -2.12
C ASN A 181 10.10 -4.34 -2.35
N TYR A 182 9.66 -5.10 -1.33
CA TYR A 182 8.42 -5.88 -1.43
C TYR A 182 7.19 -4.98 -1.59
N PHE A 183 7.09 -3.91 -0.79
CA PHE A 183 6.03 -2.91 -0.97
C PHE A 183 6.11 -2.22 -2.33
N GLY A 184 7.33 -1.92 -2.81
CA GLY A 184 7.54 -1.33 -4.13
C GLY A 184 7.10 -2.24 -5.28
N LYS A 185 7.32 -3.56 -5.16
CA LYS A 185 6.74 -4.53 -6.11
C LYS A 185 5.21 -4.48 -6.12
N GLY A 186 4.58 -4.31 -4.95
CA GLY A 186 3.13 -4.12 -4.84
C GLY A 186 2.63 -2.83 -5.50
N LEU A 187 3.36 -1.73 -5.33
CA LEU A 187 3.12 -0.46 -6.03
C LEU A 187 3.16 -0.64 -7.56
N LYS A 188 4.22 -1.30 -8.06
CA LYS A 188 4.35 -1.60 -9.49
C LYS A 188 3.23 -2.52 -9.99
N ALA A 189 2.91 -3.57 -9.22
CA ALA A 189 1.83 -4.49 -9.55
C ALA A 189 0.49 -3.75 -9.68
N TYR A 190 0.18 -2.84 -8.75
CA TYR A 190 -1.02 -2.01 -8.81
C TYR A 190 -1.06 -1.17 -10.10
N TYR A 191 0.03 -0.48 -10.42
CA TYR A 191 0.15 0.32 -11.64
C TYR A 191 -0.10 -0.52 -12.91
N GLU A 192 0.50 -1.69 -13.00
CA GLU A 192 0.30 -2.60 -14.15
C GLU A 192 -1.15 -3.08 -14.25
N SER A 193 -1.79 -3.36 -13.10
CA SER A 193 -3.18 -3.80 -13.04
C SER A 193 -4.19 -2.77 -13.53
N LEU A 194 -3.91 -1.46 -13.35
CA LEU A 194 -4.77 -0.41 -13.89
C LEU A 194 -4.95 -0.57 -15.41
N SER A 195 -3.84 -0.80 -16.14
CA SER A 195 -3.87 -0.99 -17.59
C SER A 195 -4.42 -2.36 -18.01
N GLU A 196 -4.14 -3.40 -17.22
CA GLU A 196 -4.61 -4.76 -17.50
C GLU A 196 -6.14 -4.87 -17.38
N CYS A 197 -6.72 -4.15 -16.42
CA CYS A 197 -8.14 -4.23 -16.07
C CYS A 197 -9.01 -3.10 -16.63
N SER A 198 -8.47 -2.21 -17.48
CA SER A 198 -9.21 -1.10 -18.09
C SER A 198 -9.92 -1.44 -19.42
N ASN A 199 -9.76 -2.65 -19.95
CA ASN A 199 -10.22 -3.05 -21.29
C ASN A 199 -11.11 -4.32 -21.23
N GLU A 200 -11.19 -5.09 -22.34
CA GLU A 200 -12.00 -6.32 -22.53
C GLU A 200 -11.86 -7.40 -21.43
N LYS A 201 -10.89 -7.26 -20.53
CA LYS A 201 -10.63 -8.13 -19.38
C LYS A 201 -11.33 -7.72 -18.09
N GLU A 202 -12.17 -6.67 -18.09
CA GLU A 202 -12.90 -6.23 -16.89
C GLU A 202 -13.74 -7.37 -16.27
N GLY A 203 -14.19 -8.33 -17.08
CA GLY A 203 -14.93 -9.52 -16.64
C GLY A 203 -14.07 -10.67 -16.07
N ASP A 204 -12.74 -10.61 -16.18
CA ASP A 204 -11.84 -11.63 -15.65
C ASP A 204 -11.84 -11.61 -14.13
N ASN A 205 -11.75 -12.79 -13.50
CA ASN A 205 -11.81 -12.94 -12.04
C ASN A 205 -10.77 -12.08 -11.31
N TYR A 206 -9.55 -12.02 -11.84
CA TYR A 206 -8.50 -11.15 -11.33
C TYR A 206 -8.93 -9.67 -11.33
N CYS A 207 -9.47 -9.19 -12.44
CA CYS A 207 -9.87 -7.79 -12.58
C CYS A 207 -11.09 -7.44 -11.74
N LYS A 208 -12.01 -8.37 -11.53
CA LYS A 208 -13.12 -8.21 -10.57
C LYS A 208 -12.58 -7.95 -9.16
N GLU A 209 -11.66 -8.80 -8.68
CA GLU A 209 -11.06 -8.66 -7.35
C GLU A 209 -10.22 -7.39 -7.20
N PHE A 210 -9.47 -7.04 -8.24
CA PHE A 210 -8.69 -5.80 -8.28
C PHE A 210 -9.57 -4.56 -8.29
N ASN A 211 -10.61 -4.51 -9.12
CA ASN A 211 -11.51 -3.37 -9.23
C ASN A 211 -12.36 -3.20 -7.97
N GLU A 212 -12.86 -4.28 -7.37
CA GLU A 212 -13.52 -4.27 -6.06
C GLU A 212 -12.61 -3.59 -5.03
N PHE A 213 -11.37 -4.06 -4.91
CA PHE A 213 -10.38 -3.51 -3.99
C PHE A 213 -10.07 -2.02 -4.27
N LYS A 214 -9.84 -1.66 -5.53
CA LYS A 214 -9.58 -0.27 -5.95
C LYS A 214 -10.70 0.67 -5.51
N ASN A 215 -11.95 0.26 -5.72
CA ASN A 215 -13.14 1.05 -5.40
C ASN A 215 -13.32 1.21 -3.89
N ILE A 216 -13.11 0.14 -3.10
CA ILE A 216 -13.20 0.17 -1.63
C ILE A 216 -12.28 1.25 -1.04
N TYR A 217 -11.06 1.40 -1.59
CA TYR A 217 -10.07 2.34 -1.07
C TYR A 217 -10.00 3.67 -1.81
N GLY A 218 -10.93 3.95 -2.73
CA GLY A 218 -11.00 5.24 -3.44
C GLY A 218 -9.74 5.57 -4.23
N LEU A 219 -9.08 4.58 -4.82
CA LEU A 219 -7.75 4.72 -5.44
C LEU A 219 -7.80 5.17 -6.91
N ASP A 220 -8.91 5.75 -7.35
CA ASP A 220 -9.11 6.26 -8.72
C ASP A 220 -8.44 7.61 -8.96
N GLU A 221 -8.19 8.40 -7.90
CA GLU A 221 -7.57 9.73 -7.97
C GLU A 221 -6.08 9.70 -7.59
N ILE A 222 -5.33 8.76 -8.17
CA ILE A 222 -3.87 8.68 -7.98
C ILE A 222 -3.16 9.06 -9.28
N TYR A 223 -2.11 9.87 -9.16
CA TYR A 223 -1.31 10.39 -10.26
C TYR A 223 0.00 9.62 -10.35
N TRP A 224 0.40 9.30 -11.59
CA TRP A 224 1.52 8.42 -11.85
C TRP A 224 2.38 8.95 -12.98
N GLU A 225 3.68 8.75 -12.85
CA GLU A 225 4.63 8.97 -13.94
C GLU A 225 5.72 7.90 -13.89
N THR A 226 6.22 7.49 -15.05
CA THR A 226 7.38 6.62 -15.13
C THR A 226 8.51 7.39 -15.81
N THR A 227 9.66 7.45 -15.13
CA THR A 227 10.87 8.07 -15.67
C THR A 227 11.90 6.99 -15.97
N LYS A 228 12.77 7.23 -16.96
CA LYS A 228 13.89 6.33 -17.27
C LYS A 228 15.14 6.78 -16.53
N GLU A 229 15.80 5.81 -15.90
CA GLU A 229 17.06 6.00 -15.20
C GLU A 229 18.22 5.48 -16.05
N TYR A 230 19.37 6.14 -15.95
CA TYR A 230 20.57 5.78 -16.73
C TYR A 230 21.25 4.50 -16.20
N GLU A 231 21.04 4.19 -14.93
CA GLU A 231 21.63 3.04 -14.26
C GLU A 231 20.56 2.03 -13.88
N LYS A 232 20.94 0.75 -13.91
CA LYS A 232 20.09 -0.30 -13.37
C LYS A 232 20.17 -0.27 -11.85
N TYR A 233 19.01 -0.27 -11.20
CA TYR A 233 18.95 -0.36 -9.76
C TYR A 233 19.58 -1.66 -9.23
N SER A 234 20.45 -1.52 -8.24
CA SER A 234 20.98 -2.61 -7.43
C SER A 234 20.98 -2.19 -5.97
N TYR A 235 20.60 -3.10 -5.07
CA TYR A 235 20.55 -2.79 -3.63
C TYR A 235 20.99 -3.97 -2.79
N TYR A 236 21.47 -3.62 -1.61
CA TYR A 236 21.78 -4.59 -0.57
C TYR A 236 20.53 -4.83 0.27
N ARG A 237 20.10 -6.10 0.34
CA ARG A 237 18.86 -6.53 1.00
C ARG A 237 18.66 -5.97 2.41
N ASN A 238 19.75 -5.92 3.19
CA ASN A 238 19.75 -5.54 4.60
C ASN A 238 20.18 -4.08 4.84
N ASP A 239 20.43 -3.32 3.78
CA ASP A 239 20.59 -1.86 3.88
C ASP A 239 19.24 -1.22 4.22
N SER A 240 19.24 0.02 4.67
CA SER A 240 18.04 0.83 4.94
C SER A 240 18.13 2.25 4.36
N GLU A 241 19.25 2.62 3.75
CA GLU A 241 19.47 4.00 3.25
C GLU A 241 19.11 4.16 1.78
N GLN A 242 19.55 3.23 0.93
CA GLN A 242 19.38 3.32 -0.53
C GLN A 242 18.35 2.32 -1.05
N CYS A 243 17.16 2.33 -0.46
CA CYS A 243 16.08 1.42 -0.84
C CYS A 243 15.35 1.85 -2.13
N ALA A 244 14.68 0.87 -2.74
CA ALA A 244 14.10 0.98 -4.08
C ALA A 244 12.87 1.87 -4.04
N LEU A 245 12.05 1.63 -3.01
CA LEU A 245 10.89 2.41 -2.66
C LEU A 245 11.32 3.51 -1.70
N LYS A 246 10.97 4.75 -2.01
CA LYS A 246 11.26 5.93 -1.20
C LYS A 246 10.01 6.77 -1.00
N ILE A 247 9.94 7.38 0.18
CA ILE A 247 8.99 8.43 0.51
C ILE A 247 9.70 9.75 0.21
N GLU A 248 9.45 10.31 -0.98
CA GLU A 248 10.06 11.57 -1.40
C GLU A 248 9.40 12.75 -0.65
N SER A 249 8.09 12.66 -0.41
CA SER A 249 7.30 13.54 0.46
C SER A 249 6.20 12.73 1.14
N HIS A 250 6.02 12.87 2.46
CA HIS A 250 4.88 12.30 3.20
C HIS A 250 3.76 13.33 3.45
N ASN A 251 4.06 14.61 3.27
CA ASN A 251 3.10 15.71 3.37
C ASN A 251 2.19 15.73 2.14
N ASN A 252 1.14 16.54 2.14
CA ASN A 252 0.33 16.76 0.94
C ASN A 252 1.01 17.81 0.03
N PRO A 253 1.37 17.48 -1.22
CA PRO A 253 1.11 16.23 -1.95
C PRO A 253 2.07 15.10 -1.56
N LEU A 254 1.49 13.93 -1.28
CA LEU A 254 2.21 12.69 -0.98
C LEU A 254 2.95 12.27 -2.24
N HIS A 255 4.24 11.94 -2.13
CA HIS A 255 5.05 11.51 -3.26
C HIS A 255 5.87 10.28 -2.90
N LEU A 256 5.57 9.18 -3.58
CA LEU A 256 6.36 7.95 -3.50
C LEU A 256 7.11 7.74 -4.80
N SER A 257 8.27 7.10 -4.71
CA SER A 257 9.00 6.65 -5.87
C SER A 257 9.51 5.23 -5.70
N TYR A 258 9.48 4.44 -6.76
CA TYR A 258 9.98 3.06 -6.76
C TYR A 258 10.84 2.78 -7.99
N TRP A 259 12.10 2.47 -7.75
CA TRP A 259 13.07 2.15 -8.78
C TRP A 259 13.07 0.64 -9.08
N TYR A 260 12.76 0.27 -10.32
CA TYR A 260 12.84 -1.11 -10.81
C TYR A 260 13.54 -1.15 -12.17
N ASN A 261 14.54 -2.02 -12.31
CA ASN A 261 15.38 -2.06 -13.51
C ASN A 261 15.97 -0.68 -13.83
N GLU A 262 15.64 -0.11 -15.00
CA GLU A 262 16.07 1.18 -15.53
C GLU A 262 14.92 2.20 -15.52
N GLU A 263 13.88 1.96 -14.71
CA GLU A 263 12.69 2.80 -14.63
C GLU A 263 12.37 3.16 -13.17
N LYS A 264 11.86 4.36 -12.97
CA LYS A 264 11.39 4.83 -11.67
C LYS A 264 9.92 5.21 -11.80
N LEU A 265 9.08 4.47 -11.08
CA LEU A 265 7.65 4.72 -10.97
C LEU A 265 7.42 5.74 -9.86
N HIS A 266 6.70 6.81 -10.18
CA HIS A 266 6.28 7.82 -9.24
C HIS A 266 4.78 7.72 -8.99
N LEU A 267 4.38 7.91 -7.74
CA LEU A 267 2.99 7.97 -7.29
C LEU A 267 2.79 9.28 -6.53
N SER A 268 1.66 9.95 -6.79
CA SER A 268 1.19 11.06 -5.97
C SER A 268 -0.33 11.02 -5.76
N ASN A 269 -0.78 11.49 -4.59
CA ASN A 269 -2.21 11.66 -4.31
C ASN A 269 -2.79 12.96 -4.92
N GLN A 270 -1.96 13.80 -5.54
CA GLN A 270 -2.36 15.03 -6.23
C GLN A 270 -1.52 15.25 -7.50
N PRO A 271 -1.98 16.04 -8.48
CA PRO A 271 -1.16 16.37 -9.64
C PRO A 271 0.10 17.13 -9.21
N ILE A 272 1.27 16.57 -9.50
CA ILE A 272 2.56 17.22 -9.24
C ILE A 272 3.49 17.09 -10.44
N ASP A 273 4.42 18.02 -10.55
CA ASP A 273 5.57 17.90 -11.44
C ASP A 273 6.61 16.97 -10.76
N PHE A 274 6.65 15.71 -11.20
CA PHE A 274 7.53 14.69 -10.63
C PHE A 274 9.02 14.99 -10.87
N HIS A 275 9.36 15.85 -11.83
CA HIS A 275 10.74 16.28 -12.09
C HIS A 275 11.21 17.40 -11.15
N LYS A 276 10.30 18.23 -10.62
CA LYS A 276 10.64 19.32 -9.69
C LYS A 276 10.50 18.95 -8.21
N SER A 277 9.80 17.86 -7.91
CA SER A 277 9.53 17.38 -6.55
C SER A 277 10.65 16.56 -5.92
N THR A 278 11.85 16.54 -6.53
CA THR A 278 13.08 16.06 -5.89
C THR A 278 13.45 17.00 -4.73
N ILE A 279 12.73 16.88 -3.62
CA ILE A 279 13.06 17.55 -2.36
C ILE A 279 14.43 17.03 -1.97
N ILE A 280 15.37 17.97 -1.86
CA ILE A 280 16.76 17.75 -1.50
C ILE A 280 16.79 16.85 -0.26
N SER A 281 17.23 15.60 -0.43
CA SER A 281 17.43 14.68 0.68
C SER A 281 18.30 15.36 1.72
N ALA A 282 17.80 15.44 2.96
CA ALA A 282 18.50 16.02 4.11
C ALA A 282 19.85 15.33 4.41
N SER A 283 20.14 14.19 3.78
CA SER A 283 21.45 13.52 3.78
C SER A 283 22.57 14.37 3.14
N SER A 284 22.24 15.31 2.25
CA SER A 284 23.23 16.20 1.61
C SER A 284 23.65 17.40 2.49
N ALA A 285 22.89 17.73 3.54
CA ALA A 285 23.15 18.89 4.38
C ALA A 285 24.34 18.72 5.33
N LEU A 286 24.70 17.48 5.68
CA LEU A 286 25.84 17.19 6.56
C LEU A 286 27.18 17.09 5.81
N GLY A 287 27.17 16.95 4.48
CA GLY A 287 28.38 16.94 3.65
C GLY A 287 28.73 18.31 3.04
N ALA A 288 27.73 19.16 2.76
CA ALA A 288 27.94 20.45 2.10
C ALA A 288 28.34 21.59 3.06
N THR A 289 28.11 21.46 4.37
CA THR A 289 28.44 22.51 5.34
C THR A 289 29.94 22.70 5.58
N ALA A 290 30.77 21.70 5.29
CA ALA A 290 32.23 21.86 5.35
C ALA A 290 32.84 22.50 4.08
N GLY A 291 32.22 22.30 2.91
CA GLY A 291 32.72 22.82 1.63
C GLY A 291 32.35 24.28 1.38
N ILE A 292 31.12 24.67 1.72
CA ILE A 292 30.65 26.06 1.53
C ILE A 292 31.39 27.00 2.51
N SER A 293 31.68 26.54 3.73
CA SER A 293 32.38 27.33 4.74
C SER A 293 33.85 27.62 4.35
N ALA A 294 34.57 26.64 3.77
CA ALA A 294 35.93 26.85 3.28
C ALA A 294 35.99 27.76 2.05
N PHE A 295 35.02 27.65 1.14
CA PHE A 295 34.95 28.50 -0.06
C PHE A 295 34.64 29.96 0.29
N LEU A 296 33.73 30.19 1.25
CA LEU A 296 33.45 31.55 1.77
C LEU A 296 34.64 32.15 2.53
N ILE A 297 35.38 31.35 3.32
CA ILE A 297 36.63 31.80 3.98
C ILE A 297 37.71 32.13 2.94
N TYR A 298 37.84 31.34 1.88
CA TYR A 298 38.75 31.61 0.78
C TYR A 298 38.40 32.92 0.05
N LEU A 299 37.12 33.11 -0.31
CA LEU A 299 36.66 34.36 -0.90
C LEU A 299 36.85 35.54 0.06
N PHE A 300 36.58 35.39 1.37
CA PHE A 300 36.81 36.46 2.35
C PHE A 300 38.29 36.84 2.50
N LYS A 301 39.20 35.86 2.43
CA LYS A 301 40.65 36.08 2.54
C LYS A 301 41.27 36.69 1.28
N PHE A 302 40.73 36.38 0.10
CA PHE A 302 41.33 36.76 -1.19
C PHE A 302 40.54 37.80 -2.00
N THR A 303 39.36 38.18 -1.56
CA THR A 303 38.56 39.24 -2.19
C THR A 303 38.38 40.38 -1.20
N ASN A 304 38.70 41.60 -1.62
CA ASN A 304 38.65 42.81 -0.80
C ASN A 304 37.18 43.29 -0.62
N ILE A 305 36.29 42.42 -0.10
CA ILE A 305 34.84 42.65 0.01
C ILE A 305 34.48 43.68 1.11
N ARG A 306 35.47 44.18 1.86
CA ARG A 306 35.27 45.25 2.85
C ARG A 306 34.74 46.56 2.23
N SER A 307 34.81 46.74 0.90
CA SER A 307 34.23 47.90 0.22
C SER A 307 32.75 47.76 -0.17
N LEU A 308 32.13 46.58 -0.04
CA LEU A 308 30.74 46.34 -0.49
C LEU A 308 29.68 46.48 0.60
N PHE A 309 30.07 46.46 1.88
CA PHE A 309 29.14 46.58 3.02
C PHE A 309 29.22 47.92 3.77
N GLY A 310 29.54 48.99 3.05
CA GLY A 310 29.54 50.35 3.58
C GLY A 310 28.39 51.19 3.02
N HIS A 311 27.14 51.00 3.48
CA HIS A 311 26.15 52.03 3.84
C HIS A 311 24.68 51.54 3.77
N GLY A 312 23.99 51.57 4.93
CA GLY A 312 22.53 51.78 5.09
C GLY A 312 21.59 50.67 4.59
N LYS A 313 20.54 50.22 5.29
CA LYS A 313 19.72 50.83 6.34
C LYS A 313 19.00 49.72 7.11
N GLN A 314 18.81 50.00 8.39
CA GLN A 314 18.02 49.31 9.39
C GLN A 314 16.53 49.18 8.99
N GLN A 315 15.96 47.97 9.06
CA GLN A 315 14.52 47.78 9.27
C GLN A 315 14.21 46.40 9.89
N ASP A 316 13.94 46.47 11.19
CA ASP A 316 12.95 45.77 12.01
C ASP A 316 12.67 44.26 11.91
N ASN A 317 12.96 43.65 13.07
CA ASN A 317 12.44 42.43 13.67
C ASN A 317 11.01 42.01 13.26
N THR A 318 10.86 40.78 12.79
CA THR A 318 9.64 39.98 13.02
C THR A 318 9.99 38.51 13.32
N MET A 319 10.09 38.27 14.64
CA MET A 319 9.50 37.16 15.40
C MET A 319 9.30 35.81 14.70
N PHE A 320 10.11 34.83 15.12
CA PHE A 320 9.77 33.41 15.07
C PHE A 320 8.63 33.11 16.03
N LEU A 321 7.58 32.43 15.56
CA LEU A 321 6.60 31.75 16.40
C LEU A 321 6.48 30.29 15.95
N ASN A 322 6.85 29.41 16.87
CA ASN A 322 6.40 28.02 16.92
C ASN A 322 4.89 27.99 17.20
N MET A 323 4.17 27.08 16.57
CA MET A 323 2.95 26.49 17.15
C MET A 323 2.95 24.99 16.90
N GLU A 324 2.80 24.28 18.01
CA GLU A 324 2.54 22.85 18.17
C GLU A 324 1.15 22.45 17.64
N GLU A 325 1.06 21.18 17.24
CA GLU A 325 -0.01 20.21 17.53
C GLU A 325 -1.41 20.46 16.94
N GLU A 326 -1.76 19.67 15.91
CA GLU A 326 -3.10 19.07 15.82
C GLU A 326 -3.11 17.85 14.89
N SER A 327 -3.83 16.82 15.33
CA SER A 327 -4.06 15.56 14.63
C SER A 327 -4.94 15.75 13.39
N HIS A 328 -4.47 15.32 12.23
CA HIS A 328 -5.31 15.23 11.04
C HIS A 328 -5.56 13.77 10.67
N ASP A 329 -6.78 13.32 10.98
CA ASP A 329 -7.44 12.21 10.31
C ASP A 329 -7.55 12.55 8.81
N PHE A 330 -7.02 11.68 7.95
CA PHE A 330 -7.19 11.79 6.51
C PHE A 330 -8.58 11.29 6.12
N THR A 331 -9.57 12.18 6.16
CA THR A 331 -10.84 11.98 5.48
C THR A 331 -10.73 12.55 4.07
N PHE A 332 -10.74 11.69 3.06
CA PHE A 332 -10.77 12.13 1.66
C PHE A 332 -12.07 12.92 1.40
N PRO A 333 -12.01 14.14 0.83
CA PRO A 333 -13.21 14.84 0.41
C PRO A 333 -13.76 14.17 -0.85
N VAL A 334 -14.94 13.57 -0.74
CA VAL A 334 -15.73 13.14 -1.92
C VAL A 334 -16.16 14.41 -2.66
N SER A 335 -15.45 14.75 -3.73
CA SER A 335 -15.95 15.74 -4.70
C SER A 335 -16.76 15.02 -5.76
N ASP A 336 -18.07 15.26 -5.77
CA ASP A 336 -18.96 14.85 -6.87
C ASP A 336 -18.41 15.33 -8.22
N SER A 337 -17.95 14.41 -9.06
CA SER A 337 -17.53 14.74 -10.42
C SER A 337 -18.55 14.21 -11.44
N LYS A 338 -19.10 15.14 -12.22
CA LYS A 338 -19.95 14.86 -13.38
C LYS A 338 -19.13 14.11 -14.41
N HIS A 339 -19.66 12.97 -14.86
CA HIS A 339 -19.16 12.21 -16.01
C HIS A 339 -18.77 13.09 -17.20
N THR A 340 -17.51 13.01 -17.61
CA THR A 340 -17.11 13.24 -19.00
C THR A 340 -16.21 12.10 -19.45
N ASN A 341 -16.74 11.25 -20.33
CA ASN A 341 -16.00 10.20 -21.04
C ASN A 341 -14.86 10.84 -21.83
N PHE A 342 -13.61 10.51 -21.52
CA PHE A 342 -12.45 10.93 -22.31
C PHE A 342 -12.14 9.91 -23.40
N GLY A 343 -12.68 10.16 -24.59
CA GLY A 343 -12.14 9.63 -25.84
C GLY A 343 -11.06 10.59 -26.39
N ASN A 344 -9.97 9.99 -26.89
CA ASN A 344 -8.85 10.59 -27.65
C ASN A 344 -8.99 12.07 -28.03
N ASN A 345 -8.16 12.93 -27.43
CA ASN A 345 -7.86 14.25 -27.99
C ASN A 345 -6.37 14.39 -28.28
N GLN A 346 -6.09 14.66 -29.56
CA GLN A 346 -4.79 14.92 -30.14
C GLN A 346 -4.38 16.35 -29.78
N TYR A 347 -3.31 16.53 -29.00
CA TYR A 347 -2.84 17.85 -28.59
C TYR A 347 -2.12 18.57 -29.74
N ASN A 348 -2.64 19.73 -30.16
CA ASN A 348 -1.92 20.67 -31.02
C ASN A 348 -1.07 21.59 -30.15
N ILE A 349 0.25 21.51 -30.31
CA ILE A 349 1.23 22.39 -29.65
C ILE A 349 1.42 23.63 -30.54
N SER A 350 1.08 24.81 -30.02
CA SER A 350 1.43 26.09 -30.63
C SER A 350 2.72 26.62 -30.02
N TYR A 351 3.72 26.90 -30.86
CA TYR A 351 4.96 27.55 -30.46
C TYR A 351 4.77 29.06 -30.41
N LEU A 352 5.11 29.67 -29.27
CA LEU A 352 5.32 31.11 -29.18
C LEU A 352 6.75 31.43 -29.66
N SER A 353 6.84 32.13 -30.79
CA SER A 353 8.09 32.69 -31.30
C SER A 353 8.52 33.88 -30.43
N VAL A 354 9.78 33.88 -30.02
CA VAL A 354 10.44 34.99 -29.33
C VAL A 354 10.97 35.95 -30.40
N ASP A 355 10.37 37.13 -30.52
CA ASP A 355 10.94 38.20 -31.35
C ASP A 355 12.16 38.79 -30.64
N ASN A 356 13.29 38.83 -31.36
CA ASN A 356 14.50 39.53 -30.98
C ASN A 356 14.60 40.85 -31.74
N SER A 357 14.79 41.94 -30.97
CA SER A 357 15.28 43.29 -31.31
C SER A 357 14.39 44.23 -32.11
#